data_AF-A0A5J4TNX9-F1
#
_entry.id   AF-A0A5J4TNX9-F1
#
_cell.length_a   1.000
_cell.length_b   1.000
_cell.length_c   1.000
_cell.angle_alpha   90.00
_cell.angle_beta   90.00
_cell.angle_gamma   90.00
#
_symmetry.space_group_name_H-M   'P 1'
#
loop_
_entity.id
_entity.type
_entity.pdbx_description
1 polymer ?
#
loop_
_entity_poly.entity_id
_entity_poly.type
_entity_poly.pdbx_seq_one_letter_code
_entity_poly.pdbx_strand_id
1 'polypeptide(L)'
;YEIAIMKLKFGEKNVDDEIRIIENQEKEKDYEILKLKDEVEKEKLEKEMQKKSADETEQKIKIFEQQKELQKEQELKKEQEKYQEKELEKEQEQEQQKEQKKEQEKQQEKEKEQRQELKKEYQKEQKKGQEQEKILEKEQEKEKELEKEKEQEKQEIAKIEADLKKLNKTPNFAIHNPEPSDIELSDVDGKMKRISKKLNKYQTVSLTQVLQDGIWSLEAEFENGRGNTGALGIVRDAYIIPAGAFPTDNPYAQHIAFYEGYYWYGGQVYIKGAFAGNNIRFNDNQKVRLEYDSQKGTLIFFVDGKQQPVYISGINQKVRFIVYLYYAGSSCLIRSLKKLGAPTSGHVENEIEVEW
;
A
#
# COMPACT_ATOMS: atom_id res chain seq x y z
N TYR A 1 -158.63 -66.72 63.56
CA TYR A 1 -159.38 -67.83 64.16
C TYR A 1 -158.92 -68.07 65.61
N GLU A 2 -157.62 -68.10 65.89
CA GLU A 2 -157.07 -68.31 67.24
C GLU A 2 -157.37 -67.18 68.25
N ILE A 3 -157.40 -65.91 67.82
CA ILE A 3 -157.71 -64.76 68.70
C ILE A 3 -159.14 -64.85 69.28
N ALA A 4 -160.11 -65.34 68.49
CA ALA A 4 -161.49 -65.50 68.95
C ALA A 4 -161.61 -66.57 70.04
N ILE A 5 -160.79 -67.62 69.97
CA ILE A 5 -160.71 -68.67 71.01
C ILE A 5 -160.05 -68.14 72.28
N MET A 6 -159.01 -67.30 72.16
CA MET A 6 -158.35 -66.68 73.31
C MET A 6 -159.27 -65.70 74.05
N LYS A 7 -160.06 -64.89 73.31
CA LYS A 7 -161.04 -63.97 73.91
C LYS A 7 -162.13 -64.70 74.71
N LEU A 8 -162.54 -65.89 74.25
CA LEU A 8 -163.50 -66.76 74.95
C LEU A 8 -162.93 -67.35 76.25
N LYS A 9 -161.61 -67.53 76.32
CA LYS A 9 -160.93 -68.21 77.44
C LYS A 9 -160.35 -67.25 78.49
N PHE A 10 -159.97 -66.04 78.09
CA PHE A 10 -159.27 -65.07 78.96
C PHE A 10 -159.97 -63.72 79.12
N GLY A 11 -161.13 -63.54 78.49
CA GLY A 11 -161.89 -62.29 78.50
C GLY A 11 -161.38 -61.29 77.47
N GLU A 12 -162.30 -60.65 76.78
CA GLU A 12 -162.04 -59.75 75.64
C GLU A 12 -161.00 -58.66 75.95
N LYS A 13 -161.08 -58.10 77.16
CA LYS A 13 -160.25 -56.98 77.61
C LYS A 13 -158.77 -57.34 77.79
N ASN A 14 -158.46 -58.56 78.23
CA ASN A 14 -157.07 -58.99 78.42
C ASN A 14 -156.32 -59.16 77.10
N VAL A 15 -157.00 -59.65 76.06
CA VAL A 15 -156.39 -59.90 74.76
C VAL A 15 -156.07 -58.59 74.03
N ASP A 16 -156.92 -57.57 74.16
CA ASP A 16 -156.71 -56.28 73.52
C ASP A 16 -155.56 -55.47 74.16
N ASP A 17 -155.36 -55.58 75.48
CA ASP A 17 -154.23 -54.94 76.17
C ASP A 17 -152.88 -55.55 75.76
N GLU A 18 -152.83 -56.87 75.54
CA GLU A 18 -151.62 -57.58 75.12
C GLU A 18 -151.21 -57.24 73.67
N ILE A 19 -152.17 -57.08 72.77
CA ILE A 19 -151.92 -56.59 71.39
C ILE A 19 -151.28 -55.20 71.43
N ARG A 20 -151.75 -54.32 72.32
CA ARG A 20 -151.22 -52.95 72.46
C ARG A 20 -149.77 -52.91 72.92
N ILE A 21 -149.36 -53.85 73.77
CA ILE A 21 -147.96 -53.98 74.22
C ILE A 21 -147.07 -54.42 73.06
N ILE A 22 -147.53 -55.39 72.26
CA ILE A 22 -146.79 -55.88 71.08
C ILE A 22 -146.60 -54.77 70.05
N GLU A 23 -147.64 -53.99 69.74
CA GLU A 23 -147.54 -52.86 68.79
C GLU A 23 -146.53 -51.79 69.22
N ASN A 24 -146.43 -51.50 70.52
CA ASN A 24 -145.45 -50.54 71.04
C ASN A 24 -144.02 -51.09 70.97
N GLN A 25 -143.82 -52.40 71.23
CA GLN A 25 -142.51 -53.03 71.07
C GLN A 25 -142.08 -53.10 69.60
N GLU A 26 -143.03 -53.27 68.67
CA GLU A 26 -142.75 -53.20 67.23
C GLU A 26 -142.31 -51.80 66.80
N LYS A 27 -142.98 -50.74 67.29
CA LYS A 27 -142.58 -49.35 67.00
C LYS A 27 -141.20 -48.99 67.55
N GLU A 28 -140.84 -49.46 68.74
CA GLU A 28 -139.49 -49.26 69.28
C GLU A 28 -138.43 -49.96 68.43
N LYS A 29 -138.68 -51.21 68.03
CA LYS A 29 -137.76 -51.95 67.13
C LYS A 29 -137.61 -51.27 65.78
N ASP A 30 -138.70 -50.77 65.20
CA ASP A 30 -138.66 -50.05 63.92
C ASP A 30 -137.83 -48.76 64.04
N TYR A 31 -137.92 -48.04 65.16
CA TYR A 31 -137.10 -46.86 65.43
C TYR A 31 -135.61 -47.22 65.58
N GLU A 32 -135.30 -48.31 66.28
CA GLU A 32 -133.93 -48.80 66.46
C GLU A 32 -133.29 -49.29 65.15
N ILE A 33 -134.06 -49.99 64.31
CA ILE A 33 -133.64 -50.41 62.96
C ILE A 33 -133.34 -49.19 62.08
N LEU A 34 -134.16 -48.13 62.17
CA LEU A 34 -133.93 -46.91 61.40
C LEU A 34 -132.62 -46.23 61.80
N LYS A 35 -132.34 -46.14 63.11
CA LYS A 35 -131.11 -45.54 63.63
C LYS A 35 -129.85 -46.33 63.25
N LEU A 36 -129.92 -47.65 63.32
CA LEU A 36 -128.81 -48.53 62.91
C LEU A 36 -128.54 -48.45 61.40
N LYS A 37 -129.56 -48.28 60.57
CA LYS A 37 -129.38 -48.07 59.12
C LYS A 37 -128.63 -46.77 58.82
N ASP A 38 -128.99 -45.67 59.49
CA ASP A 38 -128.30 -44.38 59.34
C ASP A 38 -126.83 -44.46 59.77
N GLU A 39 -126.53 -45.15 60.89
CA GLU A 39 -125.15 -45.35 61.34
C GLU A 39 -124.33 -46.19 60.36
N VAL A 40 -124.89 -47.29 59.83
CA VAL A 40 -124.21 -48.14 58.84
C VAL A 40 -123.95 -47.37 57.54
N GLU A 41 -124.89 -46.54 57.08
CA GLU A 41 -124.72 -45.74 55.87
C GLU A 41 -123.64 -44.67 56.04
N LYS A 42 -123.59 -44.03 57.21
CA LYS A 42 -122.56 -43.05 57.57
C LYS A 42 -121.17 -43.67 57.63
N GLU A 43 -121.05 -44.85 58.23
CA GLU A 43 -119.77 -45.58 58.33
C GLU A 43 -119.28 -46.07 56.95
N LYS A 44 -120.22 -46.43 56.05
CA LYS A 44 -119.91 -46.78 54.65
C LYS A 44 -119.33 -45.60 53.89
N LEU A 45 -119.94 -44.42 54.04
CA LEU A 45 -119.47 -43.18 53.40
C LEU A 45 -118.08 -42.78 53.91
N GLU A 46 -117.81 -42.94 55.20
CA GLU A 46 -116.51 -42.66 55.80
C GLU A 46 -115.41 -43.58 55.26
N LYS A 47 -115.68 -44.89 55.15
CA LYS A 47 -114.73 -45.85 54.57
C LYS A 47 -114.44 -45.56 53.10
N GLU A 48 -115.44 -45.11 52.34
CA GLU A 48 -115.25 -44.77 50.92
C GLU A 48 -114.42 -43.48 50.73
N MET A 49 -114.62 -42.48 51.61
CA MET A 49 -113.77 -41.28 51.65
C MET A 49 -112.32 -41.61 52.03
N GLN A 50 -112.11 -42.47 53.04
CA GLN A 50 -110.77 -42.88 53.44
C GLN A 50 -110.03 -43.64 52.32
N LYS A 51 -110.74 -44.51 51.59
CA LYS A 51 -110.16 -45.23 50.45
C LYS A 51 -109.73 -44.29 49.31
N LYS A 52 -110.58 -43.32 48.94
CA LYS A 52 -110.21 -42.29 47.94
C LYS A 52 -109.00 -41.47 48.38
N SER A 53 -108.96 -41.08 49.66
CA SER A 53 -107.81 -40.36 50.22
C SER A 53 -106.52 -41.19 50.17
N ALA A 54 -106.59 -42.51 50.41
CA ALA A 54 -105.44 -43.40 50.31
C ALA A 54 -104.94 -43.51 48.85
N ASP A 55 -105.85 -43.73 47.89
CA ASP A 55 -105.51 -43.83 46.47
C ASP A 55 -104.88 -42.53 45.93
N GLU A 56 -105.39 -41.36 46.33
CA GLU A 56 -104.79 -40.06 45.98
C GLU A 56 -103.38 -39.88 46.58
N THR A 57 -103.17 -40.39 47.79
CA THR A 57 -101.87 -40.29 48.46
C THR A 57 -100.83 -41.19 47.77
N GLU A 58 -101.23 -42.40 47.37
CA GLU A 58 -100.37 -43.34 46.63
C GLU A 58 -99.99 -42.79 45.25
N GLN A 59 -100.93 -42.15 44.53
CA GLN A 59 -100.64 -41.49 43.26
C GLN A 59 -99.65 -40.32 43.42
N LYS A 60 -99.79 -39.51 44.48
CA LYS A 60 -98.85 -38.41 44.77
C LYS A 60 -97.44 -38.92 45.07
N ILE A 61 -97.30 -40.02 45.82
CA ILE A 61 -96.00 -40.64 46.09
C ILE A 61 -95.34 -41.08 44.79
N LYS A 62 -96.09 -41.75 43.90
CA LYS A 62 -95.57 -42.25 42.63
C LYS A 62 -95.11 -41.12 41.68
N ILE A 63 -95.86 -40.02 41.62
CA ILE A 63 -95.47 -38.81 40.85
C ILE A 63 -94.21 -38.19 41.45
N PHE A 64 -94.11 -38.10 42.78
CA PHE A 64 -92.93 -37.54 43.45
C PHE A 64 -91.67 -38.39 43.19
N GLU A 65 -91.78 -39.72 43.21
CA GLU A 65 -90.68 -40.61 42.86
C GLU A 65 -90.23 -40.44 41.41
N GLN A 66 -91.16 -40.37 40.45
CA GLN A 66 -90.83 -40.11 39.05
C GLN A 66 -90.15 -38.75 38.83
N GLN A 67 -90.62 -37.70 39.53
CA GLN A 67 -90.00 -36.38 39.47
C GLN A 67 -88.57 -36.40 40.04
N LYS A 68 -88.33 -37.17 41.10
CA LYS A 68 -87.01 -37.33 41.70
C LYS A 68 -86.05 -38.10 40.78
N GLU A 69 -86.53 -39.13 40.08
CA GLU A 69 -85.72 -39.84 39.07
C GLU A 69 -85.39 -38.94 37.88
N LEU A 70 -86.36 -38.18 37.38
CA LEU A 70 -86.14 -37.23 36.28
C LEU A 70 -85.13 -36.13 36.66
N GLN A 71 -85.19 -35.62 37.89
CA GLN A 71 -84.19 -34.66 38.40
C GLN A 71 -82.79 -35.26 38.43
N LYS A 72 -82.63 -36.50 38.91
CA LYS A 72 -81.33 -37.19 38.91
C LYS A 72 -80.78 -37.40 37.50
N GLU A 73 -81.63 -37.76 36.55
CA GLU A 73 -81.22 -37.95 35.15
C GLU A 73 -80.76 -36.63 34.52
N GLN A 74 -81.46 -35.53 34.79
CA GLN A 74 -81.05 -34.19 34.35
C GLN A 74 -79.74 -33.73 34.98
N GLU A 75 -79.51 -34.03 36.27
CA GLU A 75 -78.25 -33.73 36.95
C GLU A 75 -77.09 -34.53 36.33
N LEU A 76 -77.29 -35.83 36.11
CA LEU A 76 -76.28 -36.68 35.49
C LEU A 76 -75.93 -36.22 34.07
N LYS A 77 -76.93 -35.82 33.28
CA LYS A 77 -76.72 -35.31 31.92
C LYS A 77 -75.92 -34.00 31.93
N LYS A 78 -76.22 -33.07 32.84
CA LYS A 78 -75.45 -31.83 33.01
C LYS A 78 -74.00 -32.10 33.43
N GLU A 79 -73.79 -33.11 34.27
CA GLU A 79 -72.44 -33.50 34.70
C GLU A 79 -71.63 -34.12 33.56
N GLN A 80 -72.27 -34.94 32.72
CA GLN A 80 -71.65 -35.48 31.51
C GLN A 80 -71.32 -34.40 30.47
N GLU A 81 -72.22 -33.44 30.24
CA GLU A 81 -71.98 -32.30 29.34
C GLU A 81 -70.79 -31.46 29.84
N LYS A 82 -70.72 -31.15 31.14
CA LYS A 82 -69.56 -30.46 31.74
C LYS A 82 -68.26 -31.25 31.61
N TYR A 83 -68.32 -32.57 31.71
CA TYR A 83 -67.14 -33.41 31.54
C TYR A 83 -66.63 -33.37 30.09
N GLN A 84 -67.55 -33.48 29.12
CA GLN A 84 -67.21 -33.39 27.70
C GLN A 84 -66.65 -32.02 27.32
N GLU A 85 -67.23 -30.94 27.84
CA GLU A 85 -66.75 -29.57 27.62
C GLU A 85 -65.31 -29.38 28.13
N LYS A 86 -64.99 -29.89 29.33
CA LYS A 86 -63.63 -29.85 29.88
C LYS A 86 -62.62 -30.68 29.09
N GLU A 87 -63.02 -31.83 28.56
CA GLU A 87 -62.13 -32.63 27.71
C GLU A 87 -61.85 -31.94 26.38
N LEU A 88 -62.86 -31.31 25.77
CA LEU A 88 -62.69 -30.52 24.55
C LEU A 88 -61.77 -29.30 24.79
N GLU A 89 -61.93 -28.62 25.92
CA GLU A 89 -61.08 -27.48 26.29
C GLU A 89 -59.61 -27.91 26.46
N LYS A 90 -59.34 -29.04 27.13
CA LYS A 90 -57.98 -29.59 27.23
C LYS A 90 -57.39 -29.97 25.87
N GLU A 91 -58.19 -30.53 24.97
CA GLU A 91 -57.73 -30.91 23.63
C GLU A 91 -57.34 -29.68 22.82
N GLN A 92 -58.15 -28.62 22.88
CA GLN A 92 -57.86 -27.33 22.26
C GLN A 92 -56.60 -26.67 22.85
N GLU A 93 -56.43 -26.69 24.17
CA GLU A 93 -55.21 -26.19 24.82
C GLU A 93 -53.96 -26.96 24.37
N GLN A 94 -54.04 -28.29 24.26
CA GLN A 94 -52.93 -29.11 23.78
C GLN A 94 -52.59 -28.82 22.31
N GLU A 95 -53.59 -28.58 21.47
CA GLU A 95 -53.39 -28.24 20.06
C GLU A 95 -52.73 -26.86 19.93
N GLN A 96 -53.20 -25.86 20.67
CA GLN A 96 -52.58 -24.53 20.72
C GLN A 96 -51.12 -24.59 21.20
N GLN A 97 -50.82 -25.38 22.23
CA GLN A 97 -49.45 -25.56 22.71
C GLN A 97 -48.55 -26.22 21.65
N LYS A 98 -49.08 -27.19 20.88
CA LYS A 98 -48.33 -27.81 19.76
C LYS A 98 -48.06 -26.82 18.64
N GLU A 99 -49.01 -25.98 18.29
CA GLU A 99 -48.83 -24.93 17.28
C GLU A 99 -47.80 -23.90 17.71
N GLN A 100 -47.91 -23.37 18.94
CA GLN A 100 -46.93 -22.43 19.49
C GLN A 100 -45.52 -23.01 19.51
N LYS A 101 -45.37 -24.29 19.88
CA LYS A 101 -44.07 -24.96 19.87
C LYS A 101 -43.49 -25.08 18.45
N LYS A 102 -44.31 -25.46 17.46
CA LYS A 102 -43.88 -25.51 16.05
C LYS A 102 -43.45 -24.13 15.54
N GLU A 103 -44.17 -23.08 15.92
CA GLU A 103 -43.83 -21.71 15.52
C GLU A 103 -42.51 -21.24 16.16
N GLN A 104 -42.30 -21.55 17.44
CA GLN A 104 -41.02 -21.29 18.13
C GLN A 104 -39.85 -22.04 17.49
N GLU A 105 -40.02 -23.32 17.15
CA GLU A 105 -38.99 -24.12 16.48
C GLU A 105 -38.62 -23.52 15.12
N LYS A 106 -39.63 -23.10 14.33
CA LYS A 106 -39.43 -22.45 13.03
C LYS A 106 -38.72 -21.10 13.17
N GLN A 107 -39.01 -20.33 14.21
CA GLN A 107 -38.33 -19.06 14.49
C GLN A 107 -36.86 -19.28 14.89
N GLN A 108 -36.58 -20.27 15.75
CA GLN A 108 -35.22 -20.62 16.15
C GLN A 108 -34.37 -21.12 14.97
N GLU A 109 -34.98 -21.85 14.04
CA GLU A 109 -34.30 -22.32 12.83
C GLU A 109 -33.89 -21.15 11.93
N LYS A 110 -34.81 -20.20 11.68
CA LYS A 110 -34.51 -18.96 10.95
C LYS A 110 -33.40 -18.14 11.61
N GLU A 111 -33.43 -17.98 12.93
CA GLU A 111 -32.37 -17.26 13.65
C GLU A 111 -31.01 -17.96 13.54
N LYS A 112 -30.98 -19.30 13.55
CA LYS A 112 -29.76 -20.08 13.32
C LYS A 112 -29.22 -19.86 11.92
N GLU A 113 -30.06 -19.86 10.89
CA GLU A 113 -29.67 -19.60 9.51
C GLU A 113 -29.09 -18.19 9.35
N GLN A 114 -29.80 -17.17 9.84
CA GLN A 114 -29.32 -15.77 9.81
C GLN A 114 -27.97 -15.61 10.53
N ARG A 115 -27.80 -16.26 11.68
CA ARG A 115 -26.54 -16.23 12.43
C ARG A 115 -25.39 -16.93 11.69
N GLN A 116 -25.68 -17.98 10.92
CA GLN A 116 -24.68 -18.63 10.08
C GLN A 116 -24.28 -17.75 8.90
N GLU A 117 -25.23 -17.07 8.25
CA GLU A 117 -24.95 -16.13 7.17
C GLU A 117 -24.09 -14.96 7.65
N LEU A 118 -24.46 -14.34 8.77
CA LEU A 118 -23.70 -13.23 9.37
C LEU A 118 -22.25 -13.65 9.71
N LYS A 119 -22.05 -14.88 10.21
CA LYS A 119 -20.71 -15.42 10.46
C LYS A 119 -19.90 -15.58 9.17
N LYS A 120 -20.50 -16.05 8.08
CA LYS A 120 -19.82 -16.19 6.78
C LYS A 120 -19.43 -14.82 6.22
N GLU A 121 -20.31 -13.83 6.36
CA GLU A 121 -20.05 -12.47 5.90
C GLU A 121 -18.91 -11.81 6.68
N TYR A 122 -18.94 -11.91 8.02
CA TYR A 122 -17.86 -11.41 8.88
C TYR A 122 -16.50 -12.04 8.56
N GLN A 123 -16.46 -13.36 8.31
CA GLN A 123 -15.23 -14.04 7.91
C GLN A 123 -14.72 -13.57 6.54
N LYS A 124 -15.63 -13.29 5.59
CA LYS A 124 -15.28 -12.77 4.27
C LYS A 124 -14.71 -11.35 4.36
N GLU A 125 -15.27 -10.53 5.23
CA GLU A 125 -14.81 -9.16 5.46
C GLU A 125 -13.44 -9.13 6.14
N GLN A 126 -13.20 -10.00 7.14
CA GLN A 126 -11.88 -10.17 7.74
C GLN A 126 -10.80 -10.59 6.73
N LYS A 127 -11.12 -11.55 5.84
CA LYS A 127 -10.19 -11.96 4.78
C LYS A 127 -9.86 -10.81 3.82
N LYS A 128 -10.86 -10.02 3.43
CA LYS A 128 -10.65 -8.83 2.60
C LYS A 128 -9.76 -7.79 3.30
N GLY A 129 -9.98 -7.55 4.59
CA GLY A 129 -9.14 -6.65 5.38
C GLY A 129 -7.68 -7.10 5.41
N GLN A 130 -7.43 -8.38 5.65
CA GLN A 130 -6.07 -8.95 5.63
C GLN A 130 -5.40 -8.89 4.25
N GLU A 131 -6.16 -9.07 3.16
CA GLU A 131 -5.62 -8.89 1.80
C GLU A 131 -5.27 -7.43 1.50
N GLN A 132 -6.11 -6.48 1.92
CA GLN A 132 -5.85 -5.05 1.75
C GLN A 132 -4.61 -4.60 2.55
N GLU A 133 -4.43 -5.09 3.78
CA GLU A 133 -3.26 -4.78 4.60
C GLU A 133 -1.97 -5.29 3.94
N LYS A 134 -1.97 -6.51 3.39
CA LYS A 134 -0.83 -7.05 2.63
C LYS A 134 -0.50 -6.27 1.36
N ILE A 135 -1.52 -5.73 0.68
CA ILE A 135 -1.32 -4.88 -0.51
C ILE A 135 -0.65 -3.57 -0.09
N LEU A 136 -1.14 -2.94 0.99
CA LEU A 136 -0.60 -1.70 1.51
C LEU A 136 0.86 -1.85 1.95
N GLU A 137 1.21 -2.95 2.62
CA GLU A 137 2.58 -3.22 3.05
C GLU A 137 3.53 -3.37 1.84
N LYS A 138 3.10 -4.07 0.78
CA LYS A 138 3.87 -4.20 -0.46
C LYS A 138 4.04 -2.87 -1.21
N GLU A 139 3.04 -2.01 -1.20
CA GLU A 139 3.14 -0.67 -1.81
C GLU A 139 4.16 0.20 -1.06
N GLN A 140 4.15 0.16 0.28
CA GLN A 140 5.13 0.88 1.10
C GLN A 140 6.57 0.37 0.89
N GLU A 141 6.77 -0.94 0.71
CA GLU A 141 8.09 -1.48 0.38
C GLU A 141 8.59 -1.00 -0.99
N LYS A 142 7.72 -1.03 -2.02
CA LYS A 142 8.06 -0.52 -3.36
C LYS A 142 8.40 0.97 -3.35
N GLU A 143 7.68 1.77 -2.57
CA GLU A 143 7.94 3.21 -2.47
C GLU A 143 9.31 3.48 -1.84
N LYS A 144 9.69 2.72 -0.80
CA LYS A 144 11.03 2.81 -0.19
C LYS A 144 12.14 2.38 -1.14
N GLU A 145 11.92 1.36 -1.97
CA GLU A 145 12.90 0.95 -2.99
C GLU A 145 13.08 2.04 -4.05
N LEU A 146 11.98 2.62 -4.54
CA LEU A 146 12.02 3.70 -5.53
C LEU A 146 12.72 4.95 -5.00
N GLU A 147 12.53 5.28 -3.71
CA GLU A 147 13.20 6.42 -3.07
C GLU A 147 14.71 6.21 -2.95
N LYS A 148 15.16 4.98 -2.66
CA LYS A 148 16.58 4.62 -2.65
C LYS A 148 17.21 4.74 -4.04
N GLU A 149 16.52 4.27 -5.08
CA GLU A 149 17.01 4.35 -6.47
C GLU A 149 17.16 5.80 -6.93
N LYS A 150 16.16 6.66 -6.63
CA LYS A 150 16.24 8.10 -6.91
C LYS A 150 17.42 8.79 -6.23
N GLU A 151 17.73 8.43 -4.98
CA GLU A 151 18.87 9.02 -4.27
C GLU A 151 20.21 8.55 -4.85
N GLN A 152 20.30 7.30 -5.32
CA GLN A 152 21.48 6.79 -6.03
C GLN A 152 21.70 7.52 -7.36
N GLU A 153 20.67 7.66 -8.19
CA GLU A 153 20.75 8.41 -9.45
C GLU A 153 21.17 9.87 -9.21
N LYS A 154 20.62 10.51 -8.19
CA LYS A 154 20.97 11.90 -7.83
C LYS A 154 22.44 12.05 -7.46
N GLN A 155 23.00 11.09 -6.72
CA GLN A 155 24.43 11.09 -6.38
C GLN A 155 25.31 10.88 -7.61
N GLU A 156 24.87 10.04 -8.55
CA GLU A 156 25.59 9.77 -9.78
C GLU A 156 25.59 11.00 -10.73
N ILE A 157 24.45 11.67 -10.88
CA ILE A 157 24.32 12.94 -11.62
C ILE A 157 25.26 14.00 -11.03
N ALA A 158 25.26 14.18 -9.71
CA ALA A 158 26.13 15.16 -9.06
C ALA A 158 27.62 14.89 -9.31
N LYS A 159 28.02 13.61 -9.36
CA LYS A 159 29.40 13.20 -9.67
C LYS A 159 29.75 13.52 -11.12
N ILE A 160 28.86 13.21 -12.07
CA ILE A 160 29.02 13.51 -13.49
C ILE A 160 29.15 15.02 -13.70
N GLU A 161 28.31 15.84 -13.06
CA GLU A 161 28.39 17.30 -13.13
C GLU A 161 29.72 17.85 -12.60
N ALA A 162 30.20 17.32 -11.46
CA ALA A 162 31.48 17.71 -10.89
C ALA A 162 32.65 17.39 -11.83
N ASP A 163 32.62 16.24 -12.49
CA ASP A 163 33.66 15.84 -13.44
C ASP A 163 33.58 16.62 -14.76
N LEU A 164 32.37 16.91 -15.27
CA LEU A 164 32.16 17.84 -16.39
C LEU A 164 32.70 19.24 -16.09
N LYS A 165 32.51 19.74 -14.87
CA LYS A 165 33.04 21.03 -14.43
C LYS A 165 34.57 21.05 -14.34
N LYS A 166 35.21 19.91 -14.01
CA LYS A 166 36.67 19.75 -14.11
C LYS A 166 37.14 19.67 -15.56
N LEU A 167 36.37 19.02 -16.43
CA LEU A 167 36.70 18.80 -17.84
C LEU A 167 36.51 20.05 -18.71
N ASN A 168 35.58 20.94 -18.33
CA ASN A 168 35.25 22.20 -19.01
C ASN A 168 36.09 23.40 -18.55
N LYS A 169 37.22 23.17 -17.87
CA LYS A 169 38.25 24.21 -17.78
C LYS A 169 38.82 24.39 -19.19
N THR A 170 38.40 25.47 -19.85
CA THR A 170 39.10 26.06 -20.99
C THR A 170 40.61 26.06 -20.72
N PRO A 171 41.47 25.77 -21.71
CA PRO A 171 42.90 25.91 -21.58
C PRO A 171 43.18 27.38 -21.38
N ASN A 172 43.40 27.73 -20.13
CA ASN A 172 43.68 29.07 -19.71
C ASN A 172 45.17 29.38 -19.97
N PHE A 173 45.65 29.20 -21.19
CA PHE A 173 46.97 29.64 -21.58
C PHE A 173 46.88 30.52 -22.82
N ALA A 174 47.21 31.80 -22.67
CA ALA A 174 47.28 32.73 -23.79
C ALA A 174 48.66 32.68 -24.45
N ILE A 175 48.76 33.16 -25.69
CA ILE A 175 50.01 33.23 -26.46
C ILE A 175 50.35 34.70 -26.66
N HIS A 176 51.57 35.10 -26.30
CA HIS A 176 52.15 36.37 -26.66
C HIS A 176 52.71 36.27 -28.08
N ASN A 177 52.00 36.90 -29.02
CA ASN A 177 52.31 36.92 -30.44
C ASN A 177 52.86 38.30 -30.84
N PRO A 178 54.17 38.43 -31.14
CA PRO A 178 54.74 39.71 -31.54
C PRO A 178 54.34 40.15 -32.96
N GLU A 179 53.75 39.26 -33.78
CA GLU A 179 53.32 39.58 -35.14
C GLU A 179 51.92 38.98 -35.47
N PRO A 180 50.83 39.63 -35.03
CA PRO A 180 49.46 39.20 -35.33
C PRO A 180 49.09 39.20 -36.82
N SER A 181 49.83 39.93 -37.65
CA SER A 181 49.59 39.95 -39.11
C SER A 181 50.03 38.64 -39.79
N ASP A 182 50.97 37.90 -39.20
CA ASP A 182 51.59 36.70 -39.76
C ASP A 182 51.19 35.42 -39.02
N ILE A 183 50.94 35.51 -37.72
CA ILE A 183 50.50 34.37 -36.90
C ILE A 183 49.01 34.48 -36.59
N GLU A 184 48.29 33.44 -36.95
CA GLU A 184 46.89 33.24 -36.60
C GLU A 184 46.75 32.23 -35.46
N LEU A 185 45.93 32.58 -34.48
CA LEU A 185 45.63 31.75 -33.32
C LEU A 185 44.18 31.31 -33.39
N SER A 186 43.93 30.01 -33.26
CA SER A 186 42.57 29.47 -33.18
C SER A 186 42.44 28.43 -32.07
N ASP A 187 41.26 28.41 -31.44
CA ASP A 187 40.92 27.39 -30.46
C ASP A 187 40.38 26.14 -31.16
N VAL A 188 40.87 24.97 -30.73
CA VAL A 188 40.48 23.65 -31.25
C VAL A 188 39.88 22.85 -30.12
N ASP A 189 38.66 22.32 -30.32
CA ASP A 189 37.89 21.52 -29.36
C ASP A 189 37.72 22.14 -27.96
N GLY A 190 37.83 23.47 -27.89
CA GLY A 190 37.83 24.22 -26.64
C GLY A 190 38.96 23.86 -25.67
N LYS A 191 39.96 23.06 -26.10
CA LYS A 191 41.04 22.51 -25.26
C LYS A 191 42.46 22.65 -25.80
N MET A 192 42.59 22.98 -27.08
CA MET A 192 43.87 23.06 -27.76
C MET A 192 43.98 24.42 -28.44
N LYS A 193 45.21 24.88 -28.66
CA LYS A 193 45.47 26.12 -29.41
C LYS A 193 46.31 25.81 -30.63
N ARG A 194 45.81 26.21 -31.79
CA ARG A 194 46.54 26.11 -33.05
C ARG A 194 47.20 27.45 -33.37
N ILE A 195 48.46 27.38 -33.76
CA ILE A 195 49.31 28.50 -34.16
C ILE A 195 49.62 28.30 -35.64
N SER A 196 49.00 29.09 -36.51
CA SER A 196 49.11 28.96 -37.97
C SER A 196 49.89 30.11 -38.56
N LYS A 197 50.78 29.80 -39.51
CA LYS A 197 51.69 30.77 -40.12
C LYS A 197 51.27 31.20 -41.53
N LYS A 198 51.34 32.50 -41.83
CA LYS A 198 50.86 33.08 -43.10
C LYS A 198 51.97 33.44 -44.10
N LEU A 199 53.14 33.85 -43.63
CA LEU A 199 54.25 34.36 -44.44
C LEU A 199 55.54 33.55 -44.21
N ASN A 200 56.41 33.49 -45.23
CA ASN A 200 57.75 32.89 -45.13
C ASN A 200 58.72 33.87 -44.44
N LYS A 201 58.74 33.88 -43.11
CA LYS A 201 59.68 34.66 -42.29
C LYS A 201 59.82 34.05 -40.90
N TYR A 202 60.92 34.31 -40.20
CA TYR A 202 61.10 33.83 -38.83
C TYR A 202 59.98 34.31 -37.90
N GLN A 203 59.39 33.41 -37.12
CA GLN A 203 58.49 33.78 -36.04
C GLN A 203 58.73 32.93 -34.82
N THR A 204 58.86 33.60 -33.69
CA THR A 204 58.86 32.96 -32.37
C THR A 204 57.77 33.60 -31.53
N VAL A 205 56.86 32.76 -31.05
CA VAL A 205 55.81 33.15 -30.10
C VAL A 205 56.09 32.50 -28.76
N SER A 206 55.57 33.09 -27.69
CA SER A 206 55.70 32.55 -26.35
C SER A 206 54.34 32.31 -25.72
N LEU A 207 54.22 31.30 -24.88
CA LEU A 207 53.06 31.18 -24.00
C LEU A 207 53.17 32.27 -22.92
N THR A 208 52.03 32.75 -22.46
CA THR A 208 51.94 33.76 -21.38
C THR A 208 52.17 33.17 -20.00
N GLN A 209 51.98 31.85 -19.85
CA GLN A 209 52.19 31.17 -18.58
C GLN A 209 53.66 31.23 -18.17
N VAL A 210 53.95 31.96 -17.11
CA VAL A 210 55.25 31.96 -16.43
C VAL A 210 55.41 30.63 -15.68
N LEU A 211 56.49 29.91 -15.97
CA LEU A 211 56.79 28.62 -15.37
C LEU A 211 57.53 28.85 -14.05
N GLN A 212 56.80 28.78 -12.95
CA GLN A 212 57.34 28.89 -11.59
C GLN A 212 56.74 27.81 -10.68
N ASP A 213 57.46 27.48 -9.61
CA ASP A 213 57.02 26.67 -8.47
C ASP A 213 56.32 25.36 -8.84
N GLY A 214 57.04 24.47 -9.52
CA GLY A 214 56.61 23.12 -9.85
C GLY A 214 57.16 22.59 -11.17
N ILE A 215 56.54 21.52 -11.64
CA ILE A 215 56.91 20.82 -12.88
C ILE A 215 55.84 21.12 -13.92
N TRP A 216 56.26 21.55 -15.10
CA TRP A 216 55.38 21.99 -16.17
C TRP A 216 55.64 21.19 -17.43
N SER A 217 54.57 20.70 -18.06
CA SER A 217 54.62 19.96 -19.30
C SER A 217 53.87 20.69 -20.40
N LEU A 218 54.54 20.93 -21.53
CA LEU A 218 53.93 21.38 -22.78
C LEU A 218 54.00 20.24 -23.79
N GLU A 219 52.88 19.84 -24.39
CA GLU A 219 52.85 18.90 -25.50
C GLU A 219 52.28 19.58 -26.74
N ALA A 220 52.96 19.43 -27.87
CA ALA A 220 52.56 20.00 -29.14
C ALA A 220 52.85 19.05 -30.32
N GLU A 221 52.19 19.36 -31.43
CA GLU A 221 52.29 18.62 -32.69
C GLU A 221 52.46 19.64 -33.82
N PHE A 222 53.35 19.38 -34.77
CA PHE A 222 53.57 20.26 -35.93
C PHE A 222 52.88 19.68 -37.16
N GLU A 223 52.39 20.55 -38.04
CA GLU A 223 51.76 20.16 -39.31
C GLU A 223 52.24 21.08 -40.44
N ASN A 224 52.35 20.50 -41.64
CA ASN A 224 52.66 21.20 -42.90
C ASN A 224 54.00 21.97 -42.85
N GLY A 225 55.00 21.44 -42.14
CA GLY A 225 56.28 22.10 -41.89
C GLY A 225 57.24 22.15 -43.07
N ARG A 226 56.88 21.56 -44.23
CA ARG A 226 57.73 21.45 -45.46
C ARG A 226 59.18 21.08 -45.13
N GLY A 227 59.36 20.06 -44.29
CA GLY A 227 60.67 19.69 -43.70
C GLY A 227 60.81 20.01 -42.20
N ASN A 228 59.70 20.32 -41.51
CA ASN A 228 59.60 20.53 -40.06
C ASN A 228 60.54 21.61 -39.49
N THR A 229 60.42 22.84 -39.99
CA THR A 229 61.07 24.06 -39.44
C THR A 229 60.42 24.56 -38.15
N GLY A 230 59.84 23.64 -37.37
CA GLY A 230 59.25 23.90 -36.08
C GLY A 230 60.26 23.68 -34.96
N ALA A 231 60.16 24.47 -33.89
CA ALA A 231 60.90 24.20 -32.67
C ALA A 231 60.06 24.54 -31.43
N LEU A 232 60.35 23.84 -30.34
CA LEU A 232 59.81 24.11 -29.01
C LEU A 232 60.94 24.43 -28.06
N GLY A 233 60.71 25.33 -27.12
CA GLY A 233 61.76 25.77 -26.24
C GLY A 233 61.27 26.59 -25.07
N ILE A 234 62.19 27.31 -24.46
CA ILE A 234 61.93 28.25 -23.38
C ILE A 234 62.59 29.60 -23.66
N VAL A 235 62.00 30.66 -23.13
CA VAL A 235 62.55 32.02 -23.09
C VAL A 235 62.55 32.54 -21.67
N ARG A 236 63.52 33.39 -21.31
CA ARG A 236 63.47 34.14 -20.05
C ARG A 236 62.17 34.93 -19.96
N ASP A 237 61.52 34.89 -18.80
CA ASP A 237 60.24 35.57 -18.62
C ASP A 237 60.32 37.08 -18.94
N ALA A 238 61.36 37.73 -18.41
CA ALA A 238 61.64 39.16 -18.60
C ALA A 238 62.01 39.56 -20.03
N TYR A 239 62.27 38.59 -20.93
CA TYR A 239 62.65 38.89 -22.30
C TYR A 239 61.42 39.02 -23.21
N ILE A 240 61.34 40.15 -23.92
CA ILE A 240 60.30 40.39 -24.93
C ILE A 240 60.88 39.99 -26.29
N ILE A 241 60.30 38.95 -26.89
CA ILE A 241 60.70 38.47 -28.22
C ILE A 241 60.18 39.46 -29.27
N PRO A 242 61.04 40.08 -30.09
CA PRO A 242 60.58 40.97 -31.16
C PRO A 242 60.02 40.19 -32.34
N ALA A 243 59.23 40.87 -33.17
CA ALA A 243 58.73 40.31 -34.43
C ALA A 243 59.90 39.95 -35.35
N GLY A 244 59.81 38.79 -36.01
CA GLY A 244 60.88 38.35 -36.92
C GLY A 244 62.11 37.73 -36.23
N ALA A 245 62.10 37.56 -34.90
CA ALA A 245 63.22 36.98 -34.17
C ALA A 245 63.48 35.53 -34.60
N PHE A 246 64.71 35.24 -34.99
CA PHE A 246 65.22 33.88 -35.14
C PHE A 246 65.96 33.49 -33.85
N PRO A 247 65.57 32.39 -33.16
CA PRO A 247 66.12 32.05 -31.85
C PRO A 247 67.66 31.92 -31.74
N THR A 248 68.38 31.67 -32.83
CA THR A 248 69.85 31.58 -32.81
C THR A 248 70.57 32.90 -33.07
N ASP A 249 69.86 33.95 -33.49
CA ASP A 249 70.48 35.25 -33.77
C ASP A 249 70.75 36.01 -32.46
N ASN A 250 71.83 36.80 -32.42
CA ASN A 250 72.06 37.73 -31.33
C ASN A 250 71.17 38.98 -31.48
N PRO A 251 70.59 39.51 -30.39
CA PRO A 251 70.79 39.11 -28.99
C PRO A 251 69.84 38.00 -28.48
N TYR A 252 68.92 37.49 -29.31
CA TYR A 252 67.86 36.56 -28.92
C TYR A 252 68.40 35.25 -28.33
N ALA A 253 69.49 34.73 -28.90
CA ALA A 253 70.13 33.48 -28.49
C ALA A 253 70.57 33.44 -27.02
N GLN A 254 70.81 34.60 -26.40
CA GLN A 254 71.19 34.69 -24.98
C GLN A 254 70.00 34.49 -24.02
N HIS A 255 68.79 34.49 -24.56
CA HIS A 255 67.54 34.45 -23.80
C HIS A 255 66.64 33.28 -24.13
N ILE A 256 66.96 32.52 -25.19
CA ILE A 256 66.14 31.43 -25.71
C ILE A 256 66.99 30.16 -25.81
N ALA A 257 66.40 29.03 -25.39
CA ALA A 257 66.89 27.70 -25.75
C ALA A 257 65.75 26.89 -26.35
N PHE A 258 66.05 26.03 -27.32
CA PHE A 258 65.03 25.29 -28.04
C PHE A 258 65.55 23.98 -28.60
N TYR A 259 64.63 23.05 -28.81
CA TYR A 259 64.83 21.77 -29.47
C TYR A 259 64.24 21.84 -30.87
N GLU A 260 65.11 21.68 -31.87
CA GLU A 260 64.79 21.80 -33.29
C GLU A 260 64.17 20.50 -33.85
N GLY A 261 63.20 20.68 -34.76
CA GLY A 261 62.61 19.62 -35.58
C GLY A 261 63.58 19.02 -36.59
N TYR A 262 63.10 18.76 -37.81
CA TYR A 262 63.82 17.97 -38.80
C TYR A 262 64.79 18.79 -39.68
N TYR A 263 64.51 20.07 -39.92
CA TYR A 263 65.31 20.87 -40.85
C TYR A 263 66.73 21.17 -40.30
N TRP A 264 67.64 21.62 -41.17
CA TRP A 264 69.08 21.83 -40.90
C TRP A 264 69.81 20.53 -40.56
N TYR A 265 70.24 20.36 -39.30
CA TYR A 265 70.88 19.16 -38.79
C TYR A 265 69.93 18.28 -38.00
N GLY A 266 68.78 18.86 -37.60
CA GLY A 266 67.65 18.26 -36.89
C GLY A 266 67.98 17.64 -35.54
N GLY A 267 67.02 17.67 -34.63
CA GLY A 267 67.17 17.03 -33.32
C GLY A 267 68.26 17.66 -32.45
N GLN A 268 68.60 18.93 -32.67
CA GLN A 268 69.59 19.65 -31.88
C GLN A 268 68.90 20.45 -30.77
N VAL A 269 69.55 20.56 -29.63
CA VAL A 269 69.18 21.50 -28.56
C VAL A 269 70.12 22.70 -28.65
N TYR A 270 69.57 23.88 -28.95
CA TYR A 270 70.32 25.12 -29.05
C TYR A 270 70.21 25.93 -27.77
N ILE A 271 71.33 26.52 -27.35
CA ILE A 271 71.44 27.34 -26.15
C ILE A 271 72.59 28.33 -26.28
N LYS A 272 72.35 29.63 -26.03
CA LYS A 272 73.38 30.69 -26.10
C LYS A 272 74.19 30.74 -27.41
N GLY A 273 73.60 30.31 -28.53
CA GLY A 273 74.27 30.25 -29.84
C GLY A 273 75.15 29.01 -30.07
N ALA A 274 75.24 28.11 -29.09
CA ALA A 274 75.80 26.76 -29.24
C ALA A 274 74.68 25.72 -29.38
N PHE A 275 75.04 24.48 -29.71
CA PHE A 275 74.11 23.37 -29.79
C PHE A 275 74.72 22.05 -29.30
N ALA A 276 73.87 21.15 -28.83
CA ALA A 276 74.20 19.75 -28.59
C ALA A 276 73.21 18.85 -29.35
N GLY A 277 73.76 17.80 -29.97
CA GLY A 277 73.00 16.76 -30.67
C GLY A 277 72.92 15.47 -29.87
N ASN A 278 72.36 14.43 -30.49
CA ASN A 278 72.06 13.08 -29.95
C ASN A 278 70.56 12.86 -29.62
N ASN A 279 69.73 13.89 -29.68
CA ASN A 279 68.28 13.70 -29.73
C ASN A 279 67.86 13.25 -31.13
N ILE A 280 66.76 12.50 -31.21
CA ILE A 280 66.18 12.15 -32.50
C ILE A 280 65.59 13.38 -33.18
N ARG A 281 65.37 13.31 -34.49
CA ARG A 281 64.59 14.34 -35.20
C ARG A 281 63.11 14.02 -35.03
N PHE A 282 62.28 15.04 -34.81
CA PHE A 282 60.83 14.88 -34.86
C PHE A 282 60.25 15.45 -36.16
N ASN A 283 59.13 14.87 -36.61
CA ASN A 283 58.44 15.21 -37.83
C ASN A 283 57.03 15.74 -37.58
N ASP A 284 56.40 16.26 -38.64
CA ASP A 284 54.98 16.56 -38.65
C ASP A 284 54.17 15.36 -38.11
N ASN A 285 53.14 15.68 -37.32
CA ASN A 285 52.24 14.76 -36.62
C ASN A 285 52.86 13.94 -35.48
N GLN A 286 54.16 14.10 -35.17
CA GLN A 286 54.75 13.52 -33.96
C GLN A 286 54.48 14.41 -32.74
N LYS A 287 54.26 13.78 -31.59
CA LYS A 287 54.05 14.50 -30.34
C LYS A 287 55.38 14.87 -29.74
N VAL A 288 55.65 16.17 -29.66
CA VAL A 288 56.84 16.71 -29.00
C VAL A 288 56.42 17.29 -27.66
N ARG A 289 57.07 16.86 -26.59
CA ARG A 289 56.76 17.29 -25.24
C ARG A 289 57.99 17.83 -24.53
N LEU A 290 57.82 18.97 -23.87
CA LEU A 290 58.81 19.59 -23.01
C LEU A 290 58.36 19.43 -21.56
N GLU A 291 59.26 19.03 -20.67
CA GLU A 291 59.05 18.97 -19.23
C GLU A 291 60.07 19.88 -18.54
N TYR A 292 59.58 20.94 -17.92
CA TYR A 292 60.40 21.87 -17.13
C TYR A 292 60.19 21.61 -15.65
N ASP A 293 61.26 21.31 -14.92
CA ASP A 293 61.27 21.18 -13.46
C ASP A 293 61.96 22.40 -12.85
N SER A 294 61.18 23.30 -12.25
CA SER A 294 61.73 24.52 -11.62
C SER A 294 62.51 24.27 -10.34
N GLN A 295 62.32 23.14 -9.66
CA GLN A 295 63.08 22.81 -8.45
C GLN A 295 64.48 22.31 -8.81
N LYS A 296 64.58 21.51 -9.87
CA LYS A 296 65.87 21.02 -10.39
C LYS A 296 66.52 21.99 -11.38
N GLY A 297 65.77 22.93 -11.93
CA GLY A 297 66.23 23.84 -12.97
C GLY A 297 66.52 23.12 -14.28
N THR A 298 65.72 22.10 -14.64
CA THR A 298 65.93 21.28 -15.85
C THR A 298 64.82 21.42 -16.87
N LEU A 299 65.17 21.28 -18.16
CA LEU A 299 64.24 21.13 -19.28
C LEU A 299 64.56 19.86 -20.06
N ILE A 300 63.59 18.95 -20.11
CA ILE A 300 63.72 17.63 -20.72
C ILE A 300 62.76 17.52 -21.90
N PHE A 301 63.20 16.86 -22.97
CA PHE A 301 62.45 16.72 -24.21
C PHE A 301 61.98 15.29 -24.42
N PHE A 302 60.82 15.13 -25.04
CA PHE A 302 60.25 13.83 -25.41
C PHE A 302 59.71 13.89 -26.83
N VAL A 303 59.84 12.78 -27.56
CA VAL A 303 59.24 12.58 -28.88
C VAL A 303 58.43 11.28 -28.84
N ASP A 304 57.13 11.36 -29.13
CA ASP A 304 56.16 10.25 -29.04
C ASP A 304 56.24 9.50 -27.70
N GLY A 305 56.39 10.26 -26.61
CA GLY A 305 56.48 9.74 -25.24
C GLY A 305 57.86 9.23 -24.83
N LYS A 306 58.85 9.20 -25.72
CA LYS A 306 60.22 8.76 -25.41
C LYS A 306 61.10 9.93 -25.02
N GLN A 307 61.67 9.89 -23.82
CA GLN A 307 62.64 10.88 -23.33
C GLN A 307 63.87 10.92 -24.24
N GLN A 308 64.36 12.13 -24.50
CA GLN A 308 65.54 12.39 -25.31
C GLN A 308 66.80 12.58 -24.43
N PRO A 309 67.99 12.16 -24.89
CA PRO A 309 69.20 12.16 -24.08
C PRO A 309 69.78 13.54 -23.76
N VAL A 310 69.61 14.52 -24.64
CA VAL A 310 70.05 15.89 -24.41
C VAL A 310 68.98 16.65 -23.63
N TYR A 311 69.37 17.22 -22.48
CA TYR A 311 68.52 18.05 -21.65
C TYR A 311 69.26 19.31 -21.18
N ILE A 312 68.50 20.34 -20.82
CA ILE A 312 69.06 21.59 -20.30
C ILE A 312 69.03 21.56 -18.77
N SER A 313 70.08 22.03 -18.11
CA SER A 313 70.16 22.23 -16.66
C SER A 313 70.53 23.67 -16.30
N GLY A 314 70.59 24.00 -15.01
CA GLY A 314 71.05 25.32 -14.55
C GLY A 314 70.02 26.45 -14.72
N ILE A 315 68.76 26.13 -15.02
CA ILE A 315 67.70 27.12 -15.20
C ILE A 315 67.23 27.64 -13.83
N ASN A 316 67.83 28.72 -13.35
CA ASN A 316 67.58 29.31 -12.03
C ASN A 316 66.62 30.52 -12.04
N GLN A 317 66.03 30.82 -13.18
CA GLN A 317 65.20 32.01 -13.41
C GLN A 317 63.86 31.64 -14.03
N LYS A 318 62.89 32.54 -13.91
CA LYS A 318 61.56 32.35 -14.50
C LYS A 318 61.64 32.29 -16.02
N VAL A 319 60.97 31.32 -16.60
CA VAL A 319 60.92 31.10 -18.05
C VAL A 319 59.48 30.90 -18.54
N ARG A 320 59.28 31.03 -19.85
CA ARG A 320 58.02 30.77 -20.55
C ARG A 320 58.30 29.81 -21.72
N PHE A 321 57.36 28.94 -22.05
CA PHE A 321 57.53 28.10 -23.25
C PHE A 321 57.44 28.94 -24.53
N ILE A 322 58.17 28.52 -25.56
CA ILE A 322 58.13 29.12 -26.90
C ILE A 322 57.79 28.11 -27.98
N VAL A 323 57.29 28.64 -29.10
CA VAL A 323 57.11 27.93 -30.37
C VAL A 323 57.75 28.77 -31.47
N TYR A 324 58.54 28.14 -32.32
CA TYR A 324 59.11 28.75 -33.52
C TYR A 324 58.55 28.10 -34.79
N LEU A 325 58.27 28.91 -35.81
CA LEU A 325 57.77 28.51 -37.12
C LEU A 325 58.39 29.40 -38.22
N TYR A 326 58.60 28.87 -39.43
CA TYR A 326 59.21 29.61 -40.55
C TYR A 326 58.38 29.65 -41.85
N TYR A 327 57.84 28.53 -42.32
CA TYR A 327 57.15 28.48 -43.61
C TYR A 327 55.68 28.90 -43.51
N ALA A 328 55.20 29.65 -44.51
CA ALA A 328 53.78 29.89 -44.72
C ALA A 328 53.02 28.57 -44.91
N GLY A 329 51.87 28.45 -44.26
CA GLY A 329 51.04 27.24 -44.23
C GLY A 329 51.44 26.21 -43.17
N SER A 330 52.59 26.37 -42.50
CA SER A 330 52.94 25.53 -41.36
C SER A 330 52.09 25.89 -40.13
N SER A 331 51.86 24.91 -39.26
CA SER A 331 51.18 25.15 -37.99
C SER A 331 51.72 24.30 -36.84
N CYS A 332 51.45 24.76 -35.62
CA CYS A 332 51.71 24.03 -34.39
C CYS A 332 50.41 23.93 -33.59
N LEU A 333 49.99 22.72 -33.25
CA LEU A 333 48.87 22.44 -32.37
C LEU A 333 49.41 22.19 -30.96
N ILE A 334 49.17 23.14 -30.05
CA ILE A 334 49.41 22.93 -28.62
C ILE A 334 48.31 22.04 -28.07
N ARG A 335 48.65 20.78 -27.80
CA ARG A 335 47.73 19.76 -27.29
C ARG A 335 47.42 19.96 -25.81
N SER A 336 48.43 20.30 -25.03
CA SER A 336 48.22 20.55 -23.60
C SER A 336 49.34 21.38 -22.97
N LEU A 337 48.96 22.16 -21.96
CA LEU A 337 49.84 22.75 -20.96
C LEU A 337 49.37 22.29 -19.59
N LYS A 338 50.20 21.57 -18.84
CA LYS A 338 49.83 20.99 -17.55
C LYS A 338 50.90 21.26 -16.51
N LYS A 339 50.46 21.52 -15.28
CA LYS A 339 51.32 21.40 -14.10
C LYS A 339 51.26 19.95 -13.63
N LEU A 340 52.42 19.30 -13.49
CA LEU A 340 52.55 17.91 -13.08
C LEU A 340 52.75 17.81 -11.56
N GLY A 341 52.25 16.72 -10.96
CA GLY A 341 52.44 16.44 -9.54
C GLY A 341 53.80 15.81 -9.21
N ALA A 342 54.45 15.19 -10.19
CA ALA A 342 55.77 14.58 -10.07
C ALA A 342 56.45 14.58 -11.46
N PRO A 343 57.79 14.48 -11.52
CA PRO A 343 58.50 14.33 -12.78
C PRO A 343 58.07 13.04 -13.49
N THR A 344 58.00 13.08 -14.81
CA THR A 344 57.83 11.87 -15.64
C THR A 344 59.12 11.45 -16.30
N SER A 345 60.15 12.30 -16.25
CA SER A 345 61.49 11.97 -16.68
C SER A 345 62.22 11.03 -15.72
N GLY A 346 63.07 10.17 -16.27
CA GLY A 346 64.01 9.33 -15.53
C GLY A 346 65.43 9.49 -16.09
N HIS A 347 66.31 8.54 -15.76
CA HIS A 347 67.62 8.45 -16.39
C HIS A 347 67.51 7.72 -17.75
N VAL A 348 68.19 8.22 -18.78
CA VAL A 348 68.35 7.56 -20.08
C VAL A 348 69.82 7.34 -20.43
N GLU A 349 70.09 6.34 -21.28
CA GLU A 349 71.45 6.06 -21.74
C GLU A 349 72.00 7.22 -22.59
N ASN A 350 73.29 7.51 -22.45
CA ASN A 350 74.00 8.56 -23.21
C ASN A 350 73.44 9.98 -22.96
N GLU A 351 73.01 10.27 -21.73
CA GLU A 351 72.60 11.61 -21.32
C GLU A 351 73.68 12.66 -21.59
N ILE A 352 73.25 13.78 -22.16
CA ILE A 352 74.10 14.95 -22.41
C ILE A 352 73.42 16.14 -21.75
N GLU A 353 74.07 16.67 -20.74
CA GLU A 353 73.64 17.89 -20.07
C GLU A 353 74.19 19.12 -20.82
N VAL A 354 73.33 20.10 -21.09
CA VAL A 354 73.75 21.43 -21.55
C VAL A 354 73.33 22.50 -20.54
N GLU A 355 74.27 23.37 -20.19
CA GLU A 355 74.06 24.39 -19.15
C GLU A 355 73.38 25.64 -19.72
N TRP A 356 72.36 26.12 -18.99
CA TRP A 356 71.50 27.25 -19.36
C TRP A 356 72.15 28.63 -19.38
#